data_AF-A0AAE1WVS0-F1
#
_entry.id   AF-A0AAE1WVS0-F1
#
_cell.length_a   1.000
_cell.length_b   1.000
_cell.length_c   1.000
_cell.angle_alpha   90.00
_cell.angle_beta   90.00
_cell.angle_gamma   90.00
#
_symmetry.space_group_name_H-M   'P 1'
#
loop_
_entity.id
_entity.type
_entity.pdbx_description
1 polymer ?
#
loop_
_entity_poly.entity_id
_entity_poly.type
_entity_poly.pdbx_seq_one_letter_code
_entity_poly.pdbx_strand_id
1 'polypeptide(L)'
;MTRAFNLQNGRKACYFDCQRQFLSQDHPYRRNKKVFTKNRVERKVAHLSFTGEQIRDWVEEFSPGVEVQLSLPLGYGCEHKCIKKNIFWELKPD
;
A
#
# COMPACT_ATOMS: atom_id res chain seq x y z
N MET A 1 10.29 4.59 1.50
CA MET A 1 10.63 3.14 1.57
C MET A 1 9.98 2.50 2.80
N THR A 2 9.25 1.39 2.64
CA THR A 2 8.59 0.64 3.74
C THR A 2 9.59 -0.09 4.63
N ARG A 3 9.38 -0.12 5.96
CA ARG A 3 10.26 -0.81 6.94
C ARG A 3 9.72 -2.18 7.31
N ALA A 4 9.51 -3.02 6.30
CA ALA A 4 9.20 -4.42 6.53
C ALA A 4 10.33 -5.10 7.31
N PHE A 5 9.99 -6.04 8.18
CA PHE A 5 10.97 -6.85 8.89
C PHE A 5 10.50 -8.31 8.93
N ASN A 6 11.43 -9.26 8.96
CA ASN A 6 11.06 -10.66 9.07
C ASN A 6 10.80 -11.03 10.53
N LEU A 7 9.70 -11.74 10.79
CA LEU A 7 9.46 -12.36 12.10
C LEU A 7 10.47 -13.49 12.30
N GLN A 8 11.25 -13.44 13.37
CA GLN A 8 12.30 -14.43 13.64
C GLN A 8 11.76 -15.87 13.67
N ASN A 9 10.61 -16.07 14.31
CA ASN A 9 10.01 -17.41 14.48
C ASN A 9 9.14 -17.81 13.27
N GLY A 10 8.54 -16.84 12.59
CA GLY A 10 7.61 -17.09 11.48
C GLY A 10 8.25 -17.07 10.10
N ARG A 11 9.49 -16.54 9.97
CA ARG A 11 10.23 -16.33 8.71
C ARG A 11 9.46 -15.59 7.60
N LYS A 12 8.36 -14.93 7.96
CA LYS A 12 7.52 -14.12 7.06
C LYS A 12 7.83 -12.64 7.25
N ALA A 13 7.74 -11.90 6.15
CA ALA A 13 7.78 -10.44 6.19
C ALA A 13 6.56 -9.91 6.94
N CYS A 14 6.81 -8.96 7.85
CA CYS A 14 5.81 -8.27 8.65
C CYS A 14 5.86 -6.78 8.36
N TYR A 15 4.69 -6.20 8.18
CA TYR A 15 4.49 -4.78 7.88
C TYR A 15 3.72 -4.05 8.98
N PHE A 16 3.38 -4.73 10.08
CA PHE A 16 2.52 -4.20 11.15
C PHE A 16 3.02 -2.85 11.69
N ASP A 17 4.33 -2.73 11.95
CA ASP A 17 4.91 -1.50 12.48
C ASP A 17 5.12 -0.40 11.43
N CYS A 18 5.00 -0.69 10.13
CA CYS A 18 5.19 0.31 9.08
C CYS A 18 4.12 1.41 9.14
N GLN A 19 2.92 1.10 9.60
CA GLN A 19 1.80 2.05 9.60
C GLN A 19 1.93 3.13 10.67
N ARG A 20 2.71 2.90 11.73
CA ARG A 20 2.92 3.87 12.83
C ARG A 20 3.53 5.19 12.38
N GLN A 21 4.21 5.21 11.22
CA GLN A 21 4.78 6.43 10.63
C GLN A 21 3.71 7.44 10.18
N PHE A 22 2.45 7.02 10.00
CA PHE A 22 1.35 7.90 9.58
C PHE A 22 0.62 8.55 10.76
N LEU A 23 0.90 8.14 12.00
CA LEU A 23 0.39 8.80 13.19
C LEU A 23 1.10 10.14 13.42
N SER A 24 0.51 11.08 14.14
CA SER A 24 1.19 12.33 14.55
C SER A 24 2.49 12.03 15.31
N GLN A 25 3.50 12.90 15.23
CA GLN A 25 4.83 12.65 15.83
C GLN A 25 4.80 12.42 17.34
N ASP A 26 3.89 13.10 18.04
CA ASP A 26 3.69 12.97 19.49
C ASP A 26 2.72 11.86 19.90
N HIS A 27 2.21 11.08 18.94
CA HIS A 27 1.25 10.02 19.24
C HIS A 27 1.87 8.95 20.16
N PRO A 28 1.21 8.55 21.26
CA PRO A 28 1.77 7.62 22.25
C PRO A 28 2.16 6.27 21.63
N TYR A 29 1.40 5.81 20.63
CA TYR A 29 1.73 4.58 19.92
C TYR A 29 3.00 4.65 19.08
N ARG A 30 3.56 5.82 18.75
CA ARG A 30 4.92 5.89 18.18
C ARG A 30 6.00 5.56 19.20
N ARG A 31 5.76 5.85 20.48
CA ARG A 31 6.71 5.67 21.58
C ARG A 31 6.52 4.36 22.35
N ASN A 32 5.44 3.63 22.09
CA ASN A 32 5.15 2.36 22.74
C ASN A 32 6.15 1.26 22.31
N LYS A 33 6.91 0.74 23.29
CA LYS A 33 7.96 -0.29 23.13
C LYS A 33 7.50 -1.71 23.51
N LYS A 34 6.25 -1.86 23.97
CA LYS A 34 5.71 -3.11 24.54
C LYS A 34 4.70 -3.80 23.62
N VAL A 35 3.75 -3.06 23.06
CA VAL A 35 2.62 -3.65 22.28
C VAL A 35 2.91 -3.79 20.78
N PHE A 36 4.07 -3.28 20.34
CA PHE A 36 4.56 -3.35 18.97
C PHE A 36 5.92 -4.07 18.94
N THR A 37 6.77 -3.82 17.93
CA THR A 37 8.15 -4.33 17.95
C THR A 37 8.85 -3.92 19.25
N LYS A 38 9.32 -4.93 20.00
CA LYS A 38 9.96 -4.76 21.30
C LYS A 38 11.10 -3.75 21.21
N ASN A 39 11.14 -2.82 22.15
CA ASN A 39 12.17 -1.78 22.26
C ASN A 39 12.30 -0.84 21.05
N ARG A 40 11.32 -0.81 20.15
CA ARG A 40 11.32 0.07 18.98
C ARG A 40 10.41 1.28 19.17
N VAL A 41 10.92 2.45 18.79
CA VAL A 41 10.18 3.71 18.71
C VAL A 41 10.14 4.14 17.25
N GLU A 42 8.97 4.55 16.77
CA GLU A 42 8.80 5.05 15.41
C GLU A 42 9.02 6.56 15.37
N ARG A 43 10.17 6.97 14.83
CA ARG A 43 10.58 8.37 14.74
C ARG A 43 10.46 8.92 13.32
N LYS A 44 10.22 8.06 12.32
CA LYS A 44 10.13 8.54 10.94
C LYS A 44 8.87 9.37 10.75
N VAL A 45 9.01 10.42 9.94
CA VAL A 45 7.87 11.11 9.36
C VAL A 45 7.40 10.25 8.19
N ALA A 46 6.09 10.07 8.03
CA ALA A 46 5.58 9.46 6.81
C ALA A 46 6.11 10.25 5.61
N HIS A 47 6.49 9.54 4.55
CA HIS A 47 6.61 10.21 3.25
C HIS A 47 5.27 10.86 2.91
N LEU A 48 5.30 11.95 2.14
CA LEU A 48 4.11 12.68 1.70
C LEU A 48 3.02 11.68 1.28
N SER A 49 1.94 11.67 2.06
CA SER A 49 0.75 10.91 1.70
C SER A 49 0.08 11.68 0.57
N PHE A 50 0.15 11.14 -0.65
CA PHE A 50 -0.67 11.63 -1.74
C PHE A 50 -2.15 11.33 -1.44
N THR A 51 -3.05 12.24 -1.79
CA THR A 51 -4.49 11.94 -1.81
C THR A 51 -4.82 10.93 -2.91
N GLY A 52 -5.98 10.30 -2.84
CA GLY A 52 -6.43 9.40 -3.92
C GLY A 52 -6.44 10.09 -5.29
N GLU A 53 -6.84 11.36 -5.33
CA GLU A 53 -6.81 12.20 -6.52
C GLU A 53 -5.38 12.45 -7.01
N GLN A 54 -4.46 12.85 -6.13
CA GLN A 54 -3.07 13.08 -6.51
C GLN A 54 -2.39 11.80 -7.03
N ILE A 55 -2.71 10.63 -6.45
CA ILE A 55 -2.21 9.36 -6.97
C ILE A 55 -2.85 9.05 -8.33
N ARG A 56 -4.15 9.30 -8.50
CA ARG A 56 -4.83 9.11 -9.80
C ARG A 56 -4.20 9.99 -10.87
N ASP A 57 -4.07 11.28 -10.61
CA ASP A 57 -3.53 12.26 -11.55
C ASP A 57 -2.05 11.93 -11.87
N TRP A 58 -1.26 11.54 -10.86
CA TRP A 58 0.11 11.05 -11.07
C TRP A 58 0.16 9.78 -11.92
N VAL A 59 -0.75 8.83 -11.70
CA VAL A 59 -0.80 7.58 -12.49
C VAL A 59 -1.26 7.87 -13.92
N GLU A 60 -2.19 8.78 -14.14
CA GLU A 60 -2.63 9.20 -15.48
C GLU A 60 -1.53 9.95 -16.24
N GLU A 61 -0.75 10.79 -15.55
CA GLU A 61 0.36 11.55 -16.13
C GLU A 61 1.60 10.69 -16.42
N PHE A 62 1.96 9.78 -15.50
CA PHE A 62 3.20 8.99 -15.57
C PHE A 62 3.01 7.54 -16.02
N SER A 63 1.79 7.09 -16.27
CA SER A 63 1.53 5.85 -17.02
C SER A 63 1.19 6.21 -18.46
N PRO A 64 2.17 6.44 -19.35
CA PRO A 64 1.89 6.34 -20.77
C PRO A 64 1.42 4.89 -20.94
N GLY A 65 0.12 4.70 -21.16
CA GLY A 65 -0.58 3.44 -21.00
C GLY A 65 0.35 2.27 -21.24
N VAL A 66 0.86 1.67 -20.15
CA VAL A 66 1.62 0.45 -20.29
C VAL A 66 0.55 -0.57 -20.58
N GLU A 67 0.12 -0.63 -21.84
CA GLU A 67 -0.17 -1.88 -22.50
C GLU A 67 1.10 -2.72 -22.41
N VAL A 68 1.42 -3.17 -21.19
CA VAL A 68 1.84 -4.55 -21.08
C VAL A 68 0.65 -5.24 -21.72
N GLN A 69 0.89 -5.91 -22.85
CA GLN A 69 0.00 -6.96 -23.32
C GLN A 69 -0.04 -8.02 -22.21
N LEU A 70 -0.67 -7.69 -21.08
CA LEU A 70 -1.11 -8.61 -20.07
C LEU A 70 -2.21 -9.34 -20.82
N SER A 71 -1.86 -10.52 -21.32
CA SER A 71 -2.83 -11.52 -21.73
C SER A 71 -4.02 -11.45 -20.77
N LEU A 72 -5.22 -11.34 -21.35
CA LEU A 72 -6.44 -11.25 -20.58
C LEU A 72 -6.43 -12.32 -19.48
N PRO A 73 -6.73 -11.96 -18.21
CA PRO A 73 -6.73 -12.93 -17.12
C PRO A 73 -7.63 -14.10 -17.49
N LEU A 74 -7.21 -15.32 -17.17
CA LEU A 74 -8.01 -16.52 -17.39
C LEU A 74 -9.41 -16.31 -16.81
N GLY A 75 -10.46 -16.54 -17.61
CA GLY A 75 -11.86 -16.31 -17.20
C GLY A 75 -12.43 -14.93 -17.58
N TYR A 76 -11.66 -14.03 -18.20
CA TYR A 76 -12.17 -12.73 -18.67
C TYR A 76 -13.29 -12.89 -19.69
N GLY A 77 -14.44 -12.25 -19.44
CA GLY A 77 -15.62 -12.30 -20.32
C GLY A 77 -16.57 -13.46 -20.05
N CYS A 78 -16.13 -14.49 -19.33
CA CYS A 78 -16.96 -15.65 -18.94
C CYS A 78 -17.32 -15.60 -17.45
N GLU A 79 -16.32 -15.55 -16.57
CA GLU A 79 -16.50 -15.60 -15.10
C GLU A 79 -16.43 -14.21 -14.46
N HIS A 80 -15.61 -13.31 -15.03
CA HIS A 80 -15.48 -11.94 -14.56
C HIS A 80 -15.11 -10.99 -15.70
N LYS A 81 -15.52 -9.73 -15.60
CA LYS A 81 -15.29 -8.69 -16.64
C LYS A 81 -14.26 -7.64 -16.24
N CYS A 82 -13.50 -7.86 -15.16
CA CYS A 82 -12.54 -6.88 -14.66
C CYS A 82 -11.17 -7.07 -15.32
N ILE A 83 -10.65 -6.01 -15.95
CA ILE A 83 -9.24 -5.90 -16.35
C ILE A 83 -8.57 -4.95 -15.36
N LYS A 84 -7.45 -5.36 -14.77
CA LYS A 84 -6.65 -4.49 -13.89
C LYS A 84 -5.81 -3.54 -14.74
N LYS A 85 -6.36 -2.37 -15.07
CA LYS A 85 -5.63 -1.30 -15.76
C LYS A 85 -4.81 -0.42 -14.81
N ASN A 86 -5.17 -0.41 -13.53
CA ASN A 86 -4.60 0.46 -12.52
C ASN A 86 -4.80 -0.18 -11.13
N ILE A 87 -4.13 0.32 -10.08
CA ILE A 87 -4.36 -0.07 -8.68
C ILE A 87 -5.73 0.38 -8.15
N PHE A 88 -6.46 1.19 -8.92
CA PHE A 88 -7.78 1.70 -8.60
C PHE A 88 -8.90 0.83 -9.17
N TRP A 89 -10.03 0.81 -8.45
CA TRP A 89 -11.27 0.18 -8.87
C TRP A 89 -12.26 1.27 -9.31
N GLU A 90 -12.86 1.10 -10.49
CA GLU A 90 -13.96 1.95 -10.95
C GLU A 90 -15.29 1.26 -10.66
N LEU A 91 -16.18 1.94 -9.95
CA LEU A 91 -17.55 1.50 -9.77
C LEU A 91 -18.37 1.98 -10.97
N LYS A 92 -19.00 1.05 -11.70
CA LYS A 92 -19.97 1.43 -12.73
C LYS A 92 -21.35 1.62 -12.09
N PRO A 93 -22.09 2.68 -12.45
CA PRO A 93 -23.50 2.79 -12.09
C PRO A 93 -24.32 1.68 -12.78
N ASP A 94 -25.42 1.29 -12.14
CA ASP A 94 -26.37 0.27 -12.61
C ASP A 94 -27.07 0.66 -13.93
#